data_AF-A0A2E0NT95-F1
#
_entry.id   AF-A0A2E0NT95-F1
#
_cell.length_a   1.000
_cell.length_b   1.000
_cell.length_c   1.000
_cell.angle_alpha   90.00
_cell.angle_beta   90.00
_cell.angle_gamma   90.00
#
_symmetry.space_group_name_H-M   'P 1'
#
loop_
_entity.id
_entity.type
_entity.pdbx_description
1 polymer ?
#
loop_
_entity_poly.entity_id
_entity_poly.type
_entity_poly.pdbx_seq_one_letter_code
_entity_poly.pdbx_strand_id
1 'polypeptide(L)'
;MTQKGFTLIELLVVVAIIGVLAAVGVVAFNGFINSTKINSMKSNHKLIVSYFQTELLKCNLGIQTEAYETYITDPSVYHERMKHPCGHEYDPFYITSMGIMYYLHMHDEKGFDSPLLTQECNENGGSYCTGINTGNECPRVTEIGWTNIGVRNFRTGRPDENRLSICTRWGNGENDLIQSYVKNPYL
;
A
#
# COMPACT_ATOMS: atom_id res chain seq x y z
N MET A 1 -8.18 -14.93 62.38
CA MET A 1 -8.03 -13.88 61.36
C MET A 1 -9.41 -13.57 60.80
N THR A 2 -9.95 -12.38 61.05
CA THR A 2 -11.24 -11.94 60.49
C THR A 2 -11.03 -11.49 59.05
N GLN A 3 -11.58 -12.24 58.09
CA GLN A 3 -11.64 -11.80 56.70
C GLN A 3 -12.67 -10.66 56.62
N LYS A 4 -12.23 -9.47 56.22
CA LYS A 4 -13.14 -8.38 55.85
C LYS A 4 -13.79 -8.77 54.53
N GLY A 5 -15.08 -9.08 54.55
CA GLY A 5 -15.87 -9.37 53.36
C GLY A 5 -16.10 -8.10 52.54
N PHE A 6 -16.01 -8.21 51.22
CA PHE A 6 -16.37 -7.13 50.30
C PHE A 6 -17.87 -6.85 50.40
N THR A 7 -18.28 -5.59 50.49
CA THR A 7 -19.71 -5.24 50.55
C THR A 7 -20.33 -5.20 49.15
N LEU A 8 -21.62 -5.51 49.05
CA LEU A 8 -22.35 -5.44 47.77
C LEU A 8 -22.34 -4.04 47.16
N ILE A 9 -22.36 -2.99 48.00
CA ILE A 9 -22.32 -1.61 47.54
C ILE A 9 -20.95 -1.23 46.96
N GLU A 10 -19.86 -1.71 47.56
CA GLU A 10 -18.51 -1.51 47.00
C GLU A 10 -18.39 -2.15 45.62
N LEU A 11 -18.96 -3.35 45.43
CA LEU A 11 -18.94 -4.02 44.14
C LEU A 11 -19.82 -3.31 43.10
N LEU A 12 -21.00 -2.83 43.50
CA LEU A 12 -21.93 -2.13 42.61
C LEU A 12 -21.33 -0.82 42.07
N VAL A 13 -20.69 -0.02 42.93
CA VAL A 13 -20.03 1.22 42.50
C VAL A 13 -18.90 0.94 41.52
N VAL A 14 -18.11 -0.11 41.75
CA VAL A 14 -17.02 -0.49 40.84
C VAL A 14 -17.56 -0.87 39.46
N VAL A 15 -18.62 -1.69 39.40
CA VAL A 15 -19.24 -2.08 38.12
C VAL A 15 -19.82 -0.86 37.39
N ALA A 16 -20.45 0.07 38.11
CA ALA A 16 -20.98 1.30 37.54
C ALA A 16 -19.87 2.18 36.94
N ILE A 17 -18.75 2.36 37.64
CA ILE A 17 -17.62 3.14 37.13
C ILE A 17 -16.98 2.46 35.91
N ILE A 18 -16.74 1.15 35.96
CA ILE A 18 -16.20 0.38 34.82
C ILE A 18 -17.13 0.48 33.61
N GLY A 19 -18.44 0.41 33.79
CA GLY A 19 -19.41 0.53 32.71
C GLY A 19 -19.32 1.86 31.95
N VAL A 20 -19.18 2.98 32.68
CA VAL A 20 -19.00 4.30 32.06
C VAL A 20 -17.65 4.42 31.35
N LEU A 21 -16.56 3.97 31.98
CA LEU A 21 -15.22 4.00 31.38
C LEU A 21 -15.14 3.14 30.12
N ALA A 22 -15.79 1.98 30.09
CA ALA A 22 -15.83 1.11 28.93
C ALA A 22 -16.57 1.76 27.76
N ALA A 23 -17.72 2.39 28.01
CA ALA A 23 -18.51 3.05 26.97
C ALA A 23 -17.73 4.18 26.26
N VAL A 24 -17.07 5.05 27.03
CA VAL A 24 -16.25 6.14 26.47
C VAL A 24 -14.96 5.60 25.83
N GLY A 25 -14.34 4.59 26.45
CA GLY A 25 -13.10 3.99 25.98
C GLY A 25 -13.24 3.34 24.60
N VAL A 26 -14.33 2.62 24.33
CA VAL A 26 -14.55 1.95 23.04
C VAL A 26 -14.64 2.94 21.87
N VAL A 27 -15.39 4.04 22.04
CA VAL A 27 -15.55 5.06 20.98
C VAL A 27 -14.21 5.74 20.69
N ALA A 28 -13.46 6.13 21.73
CA ALA A 28 -12.15 6.76 21.57
C ALA A 28 -11.13 5.81 20.92
N PHE A 29 -11.13 4.53 21.34
CA PHE A 29 -10.21 3.53 20.82
C PHE A 29 -10.44 3.25 19.33
N ASN A 30 -11.69 3.14 18.89
CA ASN A 30 -12.03 2.96 17.48
C ASN A 30 -11.53 4.13 16.61
N GLY A 31 -11.67 5.37 17.08
CA GLY A 31 -11.11 6.55 16.40
C GLY A 31 -9.59 6.51 16.31
N PHE A 32 -8.91 6.13 17.39
CA PHE A 32 -7.45 5.99 17.43
C PHE A 32 -6.94 4.91 16.46
N ILE A 33 -7.57 3.72 16.45
CA ILE A 33 -7.23 2.64 15.51
C ILE A 33 -7.37 3.11 14.06
N ASN A 34 -8.48 3.77 13.73
CA ASN A 34 -8.69 4.28 12.38
C ASN A 34 -7.59 5.28 11.96
N SER A 35 -7.23 6.23 12.84
CA SER A 35 -6.14 7.17 12.57
C SER A 35 -4.78 6.48 12.39
N THR A 36 -4.52 5.42 13.14
CA THR A 36 -3.29 4.63 13.03
C THR A 36 -3.22 3.90 11.69
N LYS A 37 -4.34 3.31 11.25
CA LYS A 37 -4.46 2.67 9.92
C LYS A 37 -4.19 3.67 8.79
N ILE A 38 -4.77 4.87 8.86
CA ILE A 38 -4.53 5.95 7.89
C ILE A 38 -3.05 6.36 7.89
N ASN A 39 -2.42 6.49 9.05
CA ASN A 39 -1.00 6.82 9.15
C ASN A 39 -0.10 5.73 8.56
N SER A 40 -0.44 4.45 8.77
CA SER A 40 0.25 3.32 8.14
C SER A 40 0.16 3.39 6.62
N MET A 41 -1.04 3.67 6.06
CA MET A 41 -1.21 3.87 4.62
C MET A 41 -0.33 4.99 4.06
N LYS A 42 -0.25 6.12 4.76
CA LYS A 42 0.61 7.24 4.37
C LYS A 42 2.10 6.88 4.45
N SER A 43 2.48 6.05 5.41
CA SER A 43 3.85 5.54 5.54
C SER A 43 4.17 4.58 4.39
N ASN A 44 3.30 3.61 4.12
CA ASN A 44 3.44 2.65 3.02
C ASN A 44 3.54 3.38 1.68
N HIS A 45 2.70 4.40 1.44
CA HIS A 45 2.81 5.24 0.25
C HIS A 45 4.21 5.83 0.06
N LYS A 46 4.82 6.39 1.11
CA LYS A 46 6.19 6.92 1.04
C LYS A 46 7.22 5.83 0.79
N LEU A 47 7.06 4.66 1.41
CA LEU A 47 7.94 3.52 1.19
C LEU A 47 7.86 3.02 -0.25
N ILE A 48 6.67 2.92 -0.84
CA ILE A 48 6.46 2.57 -2.24
C ILE A 48 7.17 3.57 -3.16
N VAL A 49 7.00 4.88 -2.93
CA VAL A 49 7.68 5.92 -3.70
C VAL A 49 9.21 5.74 -3.64
N SER A 50 9.76 5.56 -2.44
CA SER A 50 11.20 5.33 -2.25
C SER A 50 11.68 4.02 -2.87
N TYR A 51 10.85 2.97 -2.83
CA TYR A 51 11.15 1.68 -3.43
C TYR A 51 11.30 1.80 -4.94
N PHE A 52 10.35 2.43 -5.63
CA PHE A 52 10.47 2.70 -7.07
C PHE A 52 11.71 3.52 -7.40
N GLN A 53 12.00 4.57 -6.64
CA GLN A 53 13.21 5.38 -6.84
C GLN A 53 14.47 4.53 -6.70
N THR A 54 14.51 3.62 -5.72
CA THR A 54 15.64 2.72 -5.47
C THR A 54 15.80 1.70 -6.59
N GLU A 55 14.71 1.04 -7.01
CA GLU A 55 14.74 0.04 -8.08
C GLU A 55 15.12 0.64 -9.44
N LEU A 56 14.62 1.84 -9.76
CA LEU A 56 15.03 2.54 -10.97
C LEU A 56 16.48 3.03 -10.90
N LEU A 57 16.95 3.42 -9.71
CA LEU A 57 18.35 3.76 -9.51
C LEU A 57 19.26 2.53 -9.68
N LYS A 58 18.85 1.35 -9.21
CA LYS A 58 19.58 0.09 -9.47
C LYS A 58 19.81 -0.10 -10.96
N CYS A 59 18.77 0.07 -11.78
CA CYS A 59 18.89 -0.02 -13.23
C CYS A 59 19.88 1.00 -13.82
N ASN A 60 19.87 2.23 -13.30
CA ASN A 60 20.84 3.26 -13.69
C ASN A 60 22.29 2.88 -13.38
N LEU A 61 22.49 2.08 -12.33
CA LEU A 61 23.80 1.58 -11.92
C LEU A 61 24.16 0.25 -12.61
N GLY A 62 23.35 -0.25 -13.54
CA GLY A 62 23.54 -1.53 -14.21
C GLY A 62 23.19 -2.77 -13.35
N ILE A 63 22.54 -2.56 -12.21
CA ILE A 63 22.03 -3.62 -11.33
C ILE A 63 20.58 -3.90 -11.72
N GLN A 64 20.20 -5.18 -11.80
CA GLN A 64 18.82 -5.55 -12.14
C GLN A 64 17.84 -5.21 -11.02
N THR A 65 16.56 -5.09 -11.38
CA THR A 65 15.51 -4.90 -10.37
C THR A 65 15.24 -6.20 -9.64
N GLU A 66 14.81 -6.09 -8.39
CA GLU A 66 14.37 -7.23 -7.59
C GLU A 66 13.20 -7.97 -8.26
N ALA A 67 12.30 -7.24 -8.92
CA ALA A 67 11.20 -7.82 -9.69
C ALA A 67 11.69 -8.75 -10.82
N TYR A 68 12.76 -8.34 -11.52
CA TYR A 68 13.36 -9.18 -12.57
C TYR A 68 14.13 -10.36 -11.97
N GLU A 69 14.89 -10.13 -10.90
CA GLU A 69 15.70 -11.15 -10.22
C GLU A 69 14.85 -12.26 -9.60
N THR A 70 13.72 -11.92 -8.99
CA THR A 70 12.76 -12.89 -8.43
C THR A 70 12.13 -13.74 -9.53
N TYR A 71 11.71 -13.13 -10.64
CA TYR A 71 11.19 -13.86 -11.80
C TYR A 71 12.18 -14.87 -12.37
N ILE A 72 13.45 -14.48 -12.58
CA ILE A 72 14.45 -15.40 -13.14
C ILE A 72 14.80 -16.55 -12.17
N THR A 73 14.62 -16.34 -10.87
CA THR A 73 14.93 -17.33 -9.83
C THR A 73 13.86 -18.41 -9.76
N ASP A 74 12.57 -18.03 -9.80
CA ASP A 74 11.46 -18.99 -9.78
C ASP A 74 10.29 -18.56 -10.69
N PRO A 75 10.37 -18.86 -12.01
CA PRO A 75 9.32 -18.52 -12.96
C PRO A 75 7.99 -19.24 -12.73
N SER A 76 7.94 -20.23 -11.84
CA SER A 76 6.70 -20.96 -11.51
C SER A 76 5.84 -20.22 -10.48
N VAL A 77 6.48 -19.42 -9.63
CA VAL A 77 5.84 -18.59 -8.61
C VAL A 77 5.56 -17.18 -9.14
N TYR A 78 6.51 -16.61 -9.88
CA TYR A 78 6.45 -15.23 -10.35
C TYR A 78 5.99 -15.13 -11.80
N HIS A 79 5.03 -14.23 -12.07
CA HIS A 79 4.43 -14.10 -13.39
C HIS A 79 5.38 -13.44 -14.41
N GLU A 80 5.30 -13.86 -15.68
CA GLU A 80 6.12 -13.29 -16.78
C GLU A 80 5.95 -11.78 -17.00
N ARG A 81 4.94 -11.16 -16.38
CA ARG A 81 4.72 -9.70 -16.42
C ARG A 81 5.79 -8.94 -15.63
N MET A 82 6.57 -9.65 -14.82
CA MET A 82 7.73 -9.13 -14.11
C MET A 82 9.04 -9.25 -14.91
N LYS A 83 9.05 -9.94 -16.06
CA LYS A 83 10.24 -10.19 -16.89
C LYS A 83 10.68 -8.96 -17.69
N HIS A 84 11.10 -7.92 -16.97
CA HIS A 84 11.51 -6.65 -17.56
C HIS A 84 12.91 -6.26 -17.05
N PRO A 85 13.98 -6.68 -17.76
CA PRO A 85 15.34 -6.30 -17.39
C PRO A 85 15.55 -4.80 -17.56
N CYS A 86 16.51 -4.27 -16.81
CA CYS A 86 17.02 -2.92 -16.99
C CYS A 86 17.63 -2.74 -18.40
N GLY A 87 17.53 -1.53 -18.96
CA GLY A 87 18.20 -1.18 -20.22
C GLY A 87 17.42 -1.55 -21.50
N HIS A 88 16.09 -1.67 -21.43
CA HIS A 88 15.26 -1.94 -22.60
C HIS A 88 15.37 -0.84 -23.67
N GLU A 89 15.58 -1.20 -24.94
CA GLU A 89 15.98 -0.29 -26.03
C GLU A 89 14.96 0.84 -26.33
N TYR A 90 13.67 0.60 -26.11
CA TYR A 90 12.61 1.51 -26.56
C TYR A 90 12.10 2.51 -25.50
N ASP A 91 11.97 2.06 -24.25
CA ASP A 91 11.44 2.87 -23.13
C ASP A 91 11.80 2.17 -21.80
N PRO A 92 13.06 2.32 -21.33
CA PRO A 92 13.53 1.60 -20.16
C PRO A 92 12.73 2.00 -18.91
N PHE A 93 12.27 3.25 -18.80
CA PHE A 93 11.48 3.69 -17.65
C PHE A 93 10.12 3.02 -17.60
N TYR A 94 9.36 3.06 -18.70
CA TYR A 94 8.03 2.48 -18.74
C TYR A 94 8.08 0.97 -18.50
N ILE A 95 8.96 0.26 -19.21
CA ILE A 95 9.05 -1.20 -19.17
C ILE A 95 9.54 -1.69 -17.79
N THR A 96 10.61 -1.10 -17.25
CA THR A 96 11.10 -1.46 -15.91
C THR A 96 10.07 -1.12 -14.83
N SER A 97 9.43 0.05 -14.90
CA SER A 97 8.39 0.43 -13.94
C SER A 97 7.20 -0.52 -13.97
N MET A 98 6.81 -1.04 -15.15
CA MET A 98 5.77 -2.05 -15.25
C MET A 98 6.15 -3.34 -14.51
N GLY A 99 7.39 -3.81 -14.65
CA GLY A 99 7.85 -5.02 -13.95
C GLY A 99 7.77 -4.87 -12.43
N ILE A 100 8.29 -3.75 -11.91
CA ILE A 100 8.22 -3.41 -10.48
C ILE A 100 6.77 -3.28 -10.00
N MET A 101 5.93 -2.62 -10.79
CA MET A 101 4.51 -2.43 -10.50
C MET A 101 3.76 -3.77 -10.44
N TYR A 102 4.01 -4.69 -11.38
CA TYR A 102 3.42 -6.02 -11.33
C TYR A 102 3.93 -6.85 -10.17
N TYR A 103 5.22 -6.74 -9.82
CA TYR A 103 5.76 -7.38 -8.63
C TYR A 103 5.01 -6.93 -7.38
N LEU A 104 4.92 -5.62 -7.13
CA LEU A 104 4.19 -5.10 -5.97
C LEU A 104 2.68 -5.37 -6.02
N HIS A 105 2.08 -5.39 -7.21
CA HIS A 105 0.67 -5.73 -7.36
C HIS A 105 0.44 -7.19 -6.96
N MET A 106 1.30 -8.11 -7.40
CA MET A 106 1.07 -9.56 -7.31
C MET A 106 1.68 -10.21 -6.06
N HIS A 107 2.79 -9.67 -5.58
CA HIS A 107 3.64 -10.19 -4.52
C HIS A 107 4.06 -9.04 -3.59
N ASP A 108 3.25 -8.74 -2.59
CA ASP A 108 3.64 -7.77 -1.55
C ASP A 108 4.41 -8.44 -0.42
N GLU A 109 5.62 -8.88 -0.74
CA GLU A 109 6.57 -9.39 0.25
C GLU A 109 7.18 -8.27 1.11
N LYS A 110 6.84 -7.00 0.79
CA LYS A 110 7.36 -5.81 1.47
C LYS A 110 6.47 -5.34 2.62
N GLY A 111 5.25 -5.87 2.72
CA GLY A 111 4.29 -5.49 3.76
C GLY A 111 3.72 -4.09 3.54
N PHE A 112 3.54 -3.68 2.28
CA PHE A 112 2.86 -2.46 1.90
C PHE A 112 1.32 -2.57 1.96
N ASP A 113 0.82 -3.75 2.35
CA ASP A 113 -0.58 -4.08 2.56
C ASP A 113 -1.33 -3.00 3.30
N SER A 114 -2.58 -2.82 2.90
CA SER A 114 -3.43 -1.79 3.46
C SER A 114 -4.22 -2.32 4.67
N PRO A 115 -4.02 -1.74 5.87
CA PRO A 115 -4.77 -2.14 7.05
C PRO A 115 -6.24 -1.66 7.04
N LEU A 116 -6.64 -0.92 6.01
CA LEU A 116 -8.01 -0.46 5.77
C LEU A 116 -8.80 -1.41 4.87
N LEU A 117 -8.16 -2.39 4.23
CA LEU A 117 -8.89 -3.36 3.42
C LEU A 117 -9.75 -4.24 4.32
N THR A 118 -11.04 -4.25 4.03
CA THR A 118 -12.03 -5.14 4.64
C THR A 118 -12.36 -6.34 3.76
N GLN A 119 -11.86 -6.34 2.52
CA GLN A 119 -12.10 -7.44 1.58
C GLN A 119 -11.13 -8.56 1.90
N GLU A 120 -11.68 -9.71 2.29
CA GLU A 120 -10.94 -10.96 2.33
C GLU A 120 -10.41 -11.26 0.94
N CYS A 121 -9.09 -11.23 0.86
CA CYS A 121 -8.26 -11.91 -0.10
C CYS A 121 -8.83 -13.22 -0.61
N ASN A 122 -9.48 -13.20 -1.78
CA ASN A 122 -9.88 -14.42 -2.45
C ASN A 122 -8.71 -14.93 -3.30
N GLU A 123 -8.09 -16.00 -2.83
CA GLU A 123 -6.97 -16.73 -3.47
C GLU A 123 -7.26 -17.12 -4.94
N ASN A 124 -8.53 -17.11 -5.35
CA ASN A 124 -8.99 -17.60 -6.66
C ASN A 124 -9.59 -16.52 -7.59
N GLY A 125 -9.41 -15.22 -7.31
CA GLY A 125 -10.15 -14.17 -8.02
C GLY A 125 -9.44 -12.82 -8.17
N GLY A 126 -8.36 -12.77 -8.95
CA GLY A 126 -7.97 -11.60 -9.76
C GLY A 126 -7.45 -10.33 -9.07
N SER A 127 -7.66 -10.14 -7.77
CA SER A 127 -7.08 -9.05 -7.00
C SER A 127 -6.11 -9.64 -5.97
N TYR A 128 -4.84 -9.63 -6.35
CA TYR A 128 -3.73 -9.88 -5.43
C TYR A 128 -3.86 -8.94 -4.22
N CYS A 129 -3.75 -9.52 -3.03
CA CYS A 129 -4.10 -8.97 -1.72
C CYS A 129 -3.33 -7.77 -1.20
N THR A 130 -2.45 -7.24 -2.03
CA THR A 130 -1.40 -6.29 -1.68
C THR A 130 -1.95 -4.90 -1.32
N GLY A 131 -3.24 -4.66 -1.59
CA GLY A 131 -3.81 -3.32 -1.56
C GLY A 131 -3.21 -2.39 -2.61
N ILE A 132 -2.46 -2.93 -3.56
CA ILE A 132 -1.83 -2.21 -4.66
C ILE A 132 -2.51 -2.65 -5.95
N ASN A 133 -2.95 -1.69 -6.75
CA ASN A 133 -3.55 -1.92 -8.06
C ASN A 133 -2.72 -1.25 -9.15
N THR A 134 -2.81 -1.80 -10.36
CA THR A 134 -2.23 -1.17 -11.54
C THR A 134 -3.26 -0.22 -12.18
N GLY A 135 -2.96 1.07 -12.23
CA GLY A 135 -3.89 2.10 -12.69
C GLY A 135 -3.27 3.50 -12.70
N ASN A 136 -3.52 4.26 -13.78
CA ASN A 136 -3.01 5.63 -13.95
C ASN A 136 -3.86 6.70 -13.23
N GLU A 137 -4.98 6.30 -12.65
CA GLU A 137 -5.92 7.16 -11.94
C GLU A 137 -5.90 6.81 -10.45
N CYS A 138 -6.16 7.81 -9.61
CA CYS A 138 -6.33 7.58 -8.17
C CYS A 138 -7.51 6.63 -7.92
N PRO A 139 -7.45 5.80 -6.85
CA PRO A 139 -8.56 4.95 -6.45
C PRO A 139 -9.84 5.77 -6.28
N ARG A 140 -11.00 5.23 -6.63
CA ARG A 140 -12.30 5.88 -6.47
C ARG A 140 -12.73 5.89 -5.00
N VAL A 141 -13.79 6.62 -4.67
CA VAL A 141 -14.39 6.62 -3.32
C VAL A 141 -14.90 5.23 -2.89
N THR A 142 -15.14 4.33 -3.84
CA THR A 142 -15.49 2.93 -3.59
C THR A 142 -14.28 2.03 -3.33
N GLU A 143 -13.06 2.54 -3.52
CA GLU A 143 -11.79 1.80 -3.44
C GLU A 143 -10.92 2.37 -2.30
N ILE A 144 -11.53 2.63 -1.14
CA ILE A 144 -10.80 3.05 0.06
C ILE A 144 -9.83 1.95 0.50
N GLY A 145 -8.64 2.37 0.90
CA GLY A 145 -7.57 1.48 1.32
C GLY A 145 -6.69 1.02 0.16
N TRP A 146 -7.04 1.31 -1.09
CA TRP A 146 -6.19 0.92 -2.22
C TRP A 146 -5.14 1.97 -2.55
N THR A 147 -4.03 1.50 -3.13
CA THR A 147 -2.99 2.30 -3.76
C THR A 147 -2.91 1.95 -5.23
N ASN A 148 -3.22 2.90 -6.11
CA ASN A 148 -3.05 2.72 -7.54
C ASN A 148 -1.66 3.20 -7.95
N ILE A 149 -0.96 2.36 -8.69
CA ILE A 149 0.34 2.65 -9.28
C ILE A 149 0.17 2.58 -10.79
N GLY A 150 0.63 3.61 -11.49
CA GLY A 150 0.49 3.70 -12.93
C GLY A 150 1.70 4.37 -13.55
N VAL A 151 2.14 3.86 -14.68
CA VAL A 151 3.21 4.49 -15.47
C VAL A 151 2.62 4.89 -16.82
N ARG A 152 2.83 6.15 -17.21
CA ARG A 152 2.41 6.66 -18.53
C ARG A 152 3.61 6.62 -19.48
N ASN A 153 3.34 6.22 -20.72
CA ASN A 153 4.34 6.09 -21.77
C ASN A 153 4.56 7.43 -22.50
N PHE A 154 5.78 7.68 -22.98
CA PHE A 154 6.16 8.85 -23.78
C PHE A 154 5.46 8.96 -25.15
N ARG A 155 4.86 7.88 -25.68
CA ARG A 155 4.21 7.83 -27.00
C ARG A 155 3.01 8.78 -27.17
N THR A 156 2.54 9.44 -26.11
CA THR A 156 1.48 10.48 -26.20
C THR A 156 1.99 11.83 -26.70
N GLY A 157 3.31 11.97 -26.97
CA GLY A 157 3.89 13.19 -27.55
C GLY A 157 3.97 14.37 -26.56
N ARG A 158 3.79 14.10 -25.26
CA ARG A 158 3.92 15.09 -24.19
C ARG A 158 5.03 14.68 -23.21
N PRO A 159 6.15 15.42 -23.14
CA PRO A 159 7.29 15.08 -22.28
C PRO A 159 6.93 15.07 -20.79
N ASP A 160 5.89 15.81 -20.38
CA ASP A 160 5.43 15.94 -18.99
C ASP A 160 4.69 14.68 -18.47
N GLU A 161 4.38 13.74 -19.36
CA GLU A 161 3.64 12.52 -19.04
C GLU A 161 4.55 11.31 -18.75
N ASN A 162 5.87 11.42 -18.94
CA ASN A 162 6.81 10.31 -18.66
C ASN A 162 7.16 10.22 -17.16
N ARG A 163 6.17 9.85 -16.36
CA ARG A 163 6.26 9.73 -14.91
C ARG A 163 5.42 8.56 -14.40
N LEU A 164 5.87 8.01 -13.29
CA LEU A 164 5.10 7.06 -12.48
C LEU A 164 4.19 7.88 -11.57
N SER A 165 2.91 7.55 -11.52
CA SER A 165 1.95 8.06 -10.54
C SER A 165 1.68 6.98 -9.50
N ILE A 166 1.81 7.33 -8.23
CA ILE A 166 1.40 6.51 -7.09
C ILE A 166 0.32 7.29 -6.37
N CYS A 167 -0.85 6.70 -6.16
CA CYS A 167 -1.96 7.36 -5.49
C CYS A 167 -2.65 6.45 -4.50
N THR A 168 -2.77 6.89 -3.26
CA THR A 168 -3.35 6.12 -2.16
C THR A 168 -4.57 6.84 -1.62
N ARG A 169 -5.68 6.12 -1.43
CA ARG A 169 -6.93 6.68 -0.87
C ARG A 169 -7.25 6.02 0.48
N TRP A 170 -7.59 6.82 1.49
CA TRP A 170 -7.95 6.31 2.83
C TRP A 170 -9.33 6.80 3.31
N GLY A 171 -10.09 7.52 2.48
CA GLY A 171 -11.41 8.01 2.83
C GLY A 171 -12.20 8.58 1.65
N ASN A 172 -13.38 9.09 1.95
CA ASN A 172 -14.35 9.58 0.97
C ASN A 172 -14.16 11.05 0.59
N GLY A 173 -13.45 11.84 1.42
CA GLY A 173 -13.19 13.24 1.16
C GLY A 173 -12.30 13.45 -0.06
N GLU A 174 -12.37 14.65 -0.63
CA GLU A 174 -11.48 15.07 -1.73
C GLU A 174 -10.01 15.06 -1.29
N ASN A 175 -9.75 15.38 -0.01
CA ASN A 175 -8.42 15.40 0.60
C ASN A 175 -8.02 14.08 1.28
N ASP A 176 -8.85 13.04 1.19
CA ASP A 176 -8.57 11.72 1.77
C ASP A 176 -7.76 10.83 0.83
N LEU A 177 -6.89 11.45 0.05
CA LEU A 177 -5.95 10.80 -0.84
C LEU A 177 -4.60 11.53 -0.83
N ILE A 178 -3.56 10.80 -1.20
CA ILE A 178 -2.24 11.36 -1.49
C ILE A 178 -1.78 10.84 -2.84
N GLN A 179 -1.27 11.74 -3.67
CA GLN A 179 -0.69 11.40 -4.97
C GLN A 179 0.74 11.90 -5.04
N SER A 180 1.64 11.02 -5.46
CA SER A 180 3.05 11.31 -5.68
C SER A 180 3.43 10.91 -7.10
N TYR A 181 4.46 11.58 -7.61
CA TYR A 181 5.03 11.27 -8.92
C TYR A 181 6.51 10.95 -8.81
N VAL A 182 6.94 9.86 -9.45
CA VAL A 182 8.36 9.56 -9.65
C VAL A 182 8.71 9.91 -11.10
N LYS A 183 9.65 10.84 -11.27
CA LYS A 183 10.13 11.26 -12.58
C LYS A 183 11.03 10.17 -13.18
N ASN A 184 11.04 10.09 -14.51
CA ASN A 184 11.99 9.24 -15.22
C ASN A 184 13.45 9.68 -14.90
N PRO A 185 14.27 8.81 -14.29
CA PRO A 185 15.65 9.14 -13.94
C PRO A 185 16.66 8.88 -15.08
N TYR A 186 16.19 8.50 -16.27
CA TYR A 186 17.00 8.22 -17.47
C TYR A 186 17.04 9.39 -18.47
N LEU A 187 16.36 10.50 -18.16
CA LEU A 187 16.27 11.70 -18.99
C LEU A 187 17.04 12.87 -18.39
#